data_AF-A0A093VHL5-F1
#
_entry.id   AF-A0A093VHL5-F1
#
_cell.length_a   1.000
_cell.length_b   1.000
_cell.length_c   1.000
_cell.angle_alpha   90.00
_cell.angle_beta   90.00
_cell.angle_gamma   90.00
#
_symmetry.space_group_name_H-M   'P 1'
#
loop_
_entity.id
_entity.type
_entity.pdbx_description
1 polymer ?
#
loop_
_entity_poly.entity_id
_entity_poly.type
_entity_poly.pdbx_seq_one_letter_code
_entity_poly.pdbx_strand_id
1 'polypeptide(L)'
;LPVTAFNLGSTTLLLFKLGATHQDITVNSEKSHGVIPGHGPTESLFQNGNSLKQHFCFAVKSPRDVDEWSTHFDKLGVRILGRMDWELGGKSVYFEDPDGHVGEIGSRGIWKHY
;
A
#
# COMPACT_ATOMS: atom_id res chain seq x y z
N LEU A 1 5.03 -11.15 5.46
CA LEU A 1 5.18 -10.44 4.18
C LEU A 1 6.66 -10.37 3.82
N PRO A 2 7.08 -10.52 2.56
CA PRO A 2 8.48 -10.38 2.14
C PRO A 2 8.91 -8.90 2.06
N VAL A 3 8.64 -8.18 3.14
CA VAL A 3 8.91 -6.75 3.32
C VAL A 3 9.62 -6.55 4.65
N THR A 4 10.60 -5.66 4.66
CA THR A 4 11.25 -5.20 5.89
C THR A 4 10.95 -3.73 6.12
N ALA A 5 10.84 -3.42 7.41
CA ALA A 5 10.28 -2.23 8.00
C ALA A 5 11.34 -1.42 8.73
N PHE A 6 11.73 -0.24 8.24
CA PHE A 6 12.71 0.60 8.94
C PHE A 6 12.08 1.93 9.36
N ASN A 7 12.16 2.23 10.65
CA ASN A 7 11.82 3.55 11.17
C ASN A 7 12.88 4.56 10.73
N LEU A 8 12.46 5.66 10.12
CA LEU A 8 13.29 6.81 9.76
C LEU A 8 12.67 8.09 10.33
N GLY A 9 12.55 8.17 11.65
CA GLY A 9 11.95 9.32 12.34
C GLY A 9 10.43 9.33 12.17
N SER A 10 9.90 10.29 11.40
CA SER A 10 8.46 10.40 11.13
C SER A 10 8.02 9.65 9.87
N THR A 11 8.94 8.99 9.17
CA THR A 11 8.64 8.18 8.00
C THR A 11 9.14 6.75 8.17
N THR A 12 8.70 5.89 7.27
CA THR A 12 8.98 4.47 7.25
C THR A 12 9.58 4.09 5.89
N LEU A 13 10.74 3.44 5.89
CA LEU A 13 11.28 2.83 4.68
C LEU A 13 10.84 1.37 4.60
N LEU A 14 10.16 1.05 3.51
CA LEU A 14 9.77 -0.30 3.13
C LEU A 14 10.78 -0.85 2.13
N LEU A 15 11.40 -1.99 2.45
CA LEU A 15 12.21 -2.74 1.50
C LEU A 15 11.49 -4.03 1.15
N PHE A 16 11.18 -4.18 -0.14
CA PHE A 16 10.50 -5.36 -0.66
C PHE A 16 11.52 -6.32 -1.29
N LYS A 17 11.38 -7.61 -1.02
CA LYS A 17 12.19 -8.62 -1.72
C LYS A 17 11.79 -8.62 -3.20
N LEU A 18 12.78 -8.53 -4.08
CA LEU A 18 12.59 -8.52 -5.52
C LEU A 18 11.72 -9.69 -5.99
N GLY A 19 10.70 -9.39 -6.80
CA GLY A 19 9.77 -10.38 -7.36
C GLY A 19 8.78 -11.00 -6.37
N ALA A 20 8.83 -10.68 -5.07
CA ALA A 20 8.03 -11.34 -4.04
C ALA A 20 6.67 -10.68 -3.74
N THR A 21 6.39 -9.53 -4.35
CA THR A 21 5.18 -8.72 -4.08
C THR A 21 4.32 -8.47 -5.32
N HIS A 22 4.64 -9.11 -6.45
CA HIS A 22 3.99 -8.82 -7.74
C HIS A 22 2.53 -9.29 -7.84
N GLN A 23 2.04 -10.07 -6.86
CA GLN A 23 0.66 -10.54 -6.76
C GLN A 23 -0.04 -9.90 -5.57
N ASP A 24 -1.36 -9.78 -5.69
CA ASP A 24 -2.20 -9.32 -4.59
C ASP A 24 -2.05 -10.24 -3.38
N ILE A 25 -2.00 -9.63 -2.19
CA ILE A 25 -2.00 -10.35 -0.93
C ILE A 25 -3.33 -10.07 -0.26
N THR A 26 -4.19 -11.10 -0.25
CA THR A 26 -5.45 -11.07 0.49
C THR A 26 -5.18 -11.48 1.93
N VAL A 27 -5.59 -10.63 2.87
CA VAL A 27 -5.51 -10.90 4.31
C VAL A 27 -6.93 -11.09 4.81
N ASN A 28 -7.17 -12.23 5.47
CA ASN A 28 -8.44 -12.53 6.13
C ASN A 28 -8.15 -13.22 7.46
N SER A 29 -8.00 -12.43 8.51
CA SER A 29 -7.81 -12.89 9.89
C SER A 29 -8.75 -12.13 10.82
N GLU A 30 -8.87 -12.58 12.07
CA GLU A 30 -9.71 -11.91 13.06
C GLU A 30 -9.33 -10.44 13.31
N LYS A 31 -8.06 -10.09 13.09
CA LYS A 31 -7.51 -8.78 13.44
C LYS A 31 -7.09 -7.93 12.24
N SER A 32 -6.90 -8.53 11.08
CA SER A 32 -6.56 -7.82 9.84
C SER A 32 -7.37 -8.37 8.69
N HIS A 33 -7.92 -7.49 7.87
CA HIS A 33 -8.71 -7.90 6.71
C HIS A 33 -8.54 -6.91 5.55
N GLY A 34 -8.50 -7.44 4.33
CA GLY A 34 -8.42 -6.63 3.12
C GLY A 34 -7.47 -7.18 2.06
N VAL A 35 -7.02 -6.30 1.17
CA VAL A 35 -6.11 -6.61 0.07
C VAL A 35 -5.00 -5.58 -0.03
N ILE A 36 -3.77 -6.07 -0.06
CA ILE A 36 -2.59 -5.30 -0.48
C ILE A 36 -2.37 -5.62 -1.96
N PRO A 37 -2.50 -4.65 -2.88
CA PRO A 37 -2.35 -4.91 -4.30
C PRO A 37 -0.91 -5.25 -4.66
N GLY A 38 -0.77 -6.12 -5.66
CA GLY A 38 0.52 -6.56 -6.18
C GLY A 38 1.31 -5.39 -6.75
N HIS A 39 2.57 -5.27 -6.36
CA HIS A 39 3.48 -4.20 -6.75
C HIS A 39 4.91 -4.73 -6.86
N GLY A 40 5.75 -3.89 -7.44
CA GLY A 40 7.11 -4.22 -7.78
C GLY A 40 7.21 -5.04 -9.07
N PRO A 41 8.44 -5.18 -9.58
CA PRO A 41 8.69 -5.79 -10.87
C PRO A 41 8.65 -7.32 -10.84
N THR A 42 8.06 -7.91 -11.88
CA THR A 42 8.26 -9.31 -12.31
C THR A 42 9.45 -9.39 -13.27
N GLU A 43 9.95 -10.61 -13.57
CA GLU A 43 10.99 -10.79 -14.61
C GLU A 43 10.60 -10.13 -15.94
N SER A 44 9.33 -10.23 -16.35
CA SER A 44 8.83 -9.60 -17.57
C SER A 44 8.78 -8.07 -17.49
N LEU A 45 8.41 -7.49 -16.34
CA LEU A 45 8.40 -6.05 -16.13
C LEU A 45 9.82 -5.47 -16.15
N PHE A 46 10.82 -6.21 -15.64
CA PHE A 46 12.22 -5.82 -15.72
C PHE A 46 12.75 -5.75 -17.15
N GLN A 47 12.41 -6.74 -17.98
CA GLN A 47 12.92 -6.82 -19.34
C GLN A 47 12.30 -5.78 -20.27
N ASN A 48 11.05 -5.37 -19.99
CA ASN A 48 10.32 -4.41 -20.81
C ASN A 48 10.50 -2.95 -20.38
N GLY A 49 11.28 -2.66 -19.33
CA GLY A 49 11.82 -1.33 -18.98
C GLY A 49 10.83 -0.20 -18.65
N ASN A 50 9.53 -0.37 -18.95
CA ASN A 50 8.58 0.75 -19.06
C ASN A 50 7.66 0.89 -17.83
N SER A 51 7.65 -0.07 -16.90
CA SER A 51 6.96 0.10 -15.62
C SER A 51 7.49 -0.87 -14.56
N LEU A 52 8.05 -0.32 -13.48
CA LEU A 52 8.51 -1.09 -12.32
C LEU A 52 7.39 -1.34 -11.29
N LYS A 53 6.19 -0.79 -11.54
CA LYS A 53 5.02 -0.88 -10.66
C LYS A 53 5.36 -0.57 -9.19
N GLN A 54 6.08 0.53 -8.95
CA GLN A 54 6.63 0.84 -7.63
C GLN A 54 5.53 1.04 -6.58
N HIS A 55 5.90 0.93 -5.30
CA HIS A 55 5.00 1.20 -4.19
C HIS A 55 5.50 2.38 -3.35
N PHE A 56 4.62 3.33 -3.07
CA PHE A 56 4.87 4.41 -2.13
C PHE A 56 3.65 4.63 -1.23
N CYS A 57 3.87 5.20 -0.05
CA CYS A 57 2.82 5.44 0.93
C CYS A 57 2.88 6.88 1.44
N PHE A 58 1.75 7.58 1.40
CA PHE A 58 1.56 8.87 2.05
C PHE A 58 0.96 8.67 3.45
N ALA A 59 1.62 9.27 4.43
CA ALA A 59 1.24 9.21 5.82
C ALA A 59 0.08 10.15 6.15
N VAL A 60 -0.96 9.63 6.81
CA VAL A 60 -2.03 10.43 7.42
C VAL A 60 -2.15 10.13 8.92
N LYS A 61 -2.83 11.01 9.67
CA LYS A 61 -2.80 10.95 11.14
C LYS A 61 -3.70 9.85 11.69
N SER A 62 -4.87 9.63 11.09
CA SER A 62 -5.92 8.77 11.62
C SER A 62 -6.54 7.87 10.54
N PRO A 63 -7.14 6.73 10.93
CA PRO A 63 -7.90 5.87 10.01
C PRO A 63 -9.05 6.61 9.31
N ARG A 64 -9.63 7.63 9.95
CA ARG A 64 -10.67 8.47 9.35
C ARG A 64 -10.13 9.27 8.16
N ASP A 65 -8.91 9.77 8.23
CA ASP A 65 -8.30 10.51 7.11
C ASP A 65 -8.17 9.59 5.87
N VAL A 66 -7.93 8.29 6.08
CA VAL A 66 -7.88 7.28 5.01
C VAL A 66 -9.27 7.12 4.36
N ASP A 67 -10.33 7.05 5.17
CA ASP A 67 -11.71 6.96 4.67
C ASP A 67 -12.11 8.23 3.86
N GLU A 68 -11.67 9.41 4.30
CA GLU A 68 -11.88 10.69 3.59
C GLU A 68 -11.15 10.72 2.24
N TRP A 69 -9.89 10.27 2.18
CA TRP A 69 -9.15 10.11 0.92
C TRP A 69 -9.77 9.08 -0.01
N SER A 70 -10.19 7.92 0.51
CA SER A 70 -10.88 6.91 -0.30
C SER A 70 -12.15 7.50 -0.94
N THR A 71 -12.95 8.24 -0.17
CA THR A 71 -14.15 8.90 -0.68
C THR A 71 -13.82 9.96 -1.73
N HIS A 72 -12.72 10.69 -1.54
CA HIS A 72 -12.25 11.68 -2.51
C HIS A 72 -11.82 11.04 -3.83
N PHE A 73 -11.06 9.94 -3.77
CA PHE A 73 -10.67 9.15 -4.95
C PHE A 73 -11.88 8.61 -5.71
N ASP A 74 -12.87 8.03 -5.02
CA ASP A 74 -14.10 7.53 -5.64
C ASP A 74 -14.84 8.65 -6.38
N LYS A 75 -14.91 9.87 -5.81
CA LYS A 75 -15.53 11.05 -6.46
C LYS A 75 -14.80 11.53 -7.71
N LEU A 76 -13.48 11.35 -7.75
CA LEU A 76 -12.65 11.73 -8.90
C LEU A 76 -12.54 10.61 -9.94
N GLY A 77 -13.11 9.43 -9.69
CA GLY A 77 -12.96 8.26 -10.56
C GLY A 77 -11.55 7.67 -10.53
N VAL A 78 -10.77 7.93 -9.48
CA VAL A 78 -9.46 7.31 -9.28
C VAL A 78 -9.69 5.84 -8.90
N ARG A 79 -9.00 4.94 -9.60
CA ARG A 79 -9.15 3.50 -9.39
C ARG A 79 -8.56 3.09 -8.03
N ILE A 80 -9.42 2.61 -7.14
CA ILE A 80 -9.00 1.95 -5.90
C ILE A 80 -8.63 0.49 -6.20
N LEU A 81 -7.41 0.11 -5.81
CA LEU A 81 -6.86 -1.23 -6.00
C LEU A 81 -7.11 -2.14 -4.80
N GLY A 82 -7.21 -1.57 -3.60
CA GLY A 82 -7.38 -2.34 -2.37
C GLY A 82 -7.65 -1.44 -1.17
N ARG A 83 -8.13 -2.06 -0.10
CA ARG A 83 -8.30 -1.46 1.23
C ARG A 83 -7.80 -2.47 2.26
N MET A 84 -7.24 -1.97 3.35
CA MET A 84 -6.71 -2.79 4.44
C MET A 84 -7.09 -2.20 5.79
N ASP A 85 -7.60 -3.06 6.66
CA ASP A 85 -7.70 -2.84 8.09
C ASP A 85 -6.62 -3.66 8.79
N TRP A 86 -5.83 -3.01 9.65
CA TRP A 86 -4.65 -3.60 10.28
C TRP A 86 -4.87 -3.92 11.76
N GLU A 87 -4.22 -4.99 12.24
CA GLU A 87 -4.30 -5.47 13.63
C GLU A 87 -4.07 -4.39 14.69
N LEU A 88 -3.22 -3.40 14.42
CA LEU A 88 -2.90 -2.33 15.37
C LEU A 88 -3.85 -1.12 15.26
N GLY A 89 -4.96 -1.26 14.53
CA GLY A 89 -6.03 -0.27 14.40
C GLY A 89 -5.84 0.75 13.29
N GLY A 90 -4.78 0.64 12.50
CA GLY A 90 -4.56 1.46 11.32
C GLY A 90 -5.39 1.02 10.12
N LYS A 91 -5.49 1.90 9.13
CA LYS A 91 -6.11 1.64 7.83
C LYS A 91 -5.20 2.04 6.69
N SER A 92 -5.41 1.40 5.54
CA SER A 92 -4.85 1.81 4.26
C SER A 92 -5.88 1.77 3.14
N VAL A 93 -5.75 2.68 2.18
CA VAL A 93 -6.37 2.59 0.85
C VAL A 93 -5.29 2.68 -0.22
N TYR A 94 -5.40 1.82 -1.24
CA TYR A 94 -4.43 1.76 -2.34
C TYR A 94 -5.04 2.23 -3.65
N PHE A 95 -4.27 2.97 -4.45
CA PHE A 95 -4.67 3.51 -5.75
C PHE A 95 -3.60 3.28 -6.82
N GLU A 96 -3.99 3.37 -8.08
CA GLU A 96 -3.10 3.30 -9.25
C GLU A 96 -2.81 4.72 -9.75
N ASP A 97 -1.54 5.08 -9.88
CA ASP A 97 -1.15 6.34 -10.54
C ASP A 97 -1.14 6.19 -12.08
N PRO A 98 -1.01 7.28 -12.85
CA PRO A 98 -1.01 7.21 -14.32
C PRO A 98 0.10 6.36 -14.95
N ASP A 99 1.20 6.11 -14.22
CA ASP A 99 2.33 5.29 -14.67
C ASP A 99 2.21 3.82 -14.21
N GLY A 100 1.10 3.47 -13.54
CA GLY A 100 0.80 2.14 -13.04
C GLY A 100 1.49 1.81 -11.72
N HIS A 101 2.02 2.79 -10.99
CA HIS A 101 2.53 2.58 -9.64
C HIS A 101 1.38 2.43 -8.64
N VAL A 102 1.67 1.73 -7.54
CA VAL A 102 0.75 1.56 -6.43
C VAL A 102 1.03 2.63 -5.40
N GLY A 103 0.10 3.56 -5.24
CA GLY A 103 0.09 4.51 -4.13
C GLY A 103 -0.74 3.97 -2.96
N GLU A 104 -0.32 4.27 -1.74
CA GLU A 104 -1.03 3.97 -0.50
C GLU A 104 -1.28 5.27 0.27
N ILE A 105 -2.47 5.43 0.84
CA ILE A 105 -2.70 6.36 1.95
C ILE A 105 -2.82 5.51 3.22
N GLY A 106 -1.85 5.64 4.13
CA GLY A 106 -1.76 4.83 5.34
C GLY A 106 -1.86 5.68 6.60
N SER A 107 -2.69 5.28 7.56
CA SER A 107 -2.77 5.95 8.85
C SER A 107 -1.72 5.48 9.85
N ARG A 108 -1.60 6.18 10.97
CA ARG A 108 -1.00 5.59 12.19
C ARG A 108 -1.73 4.31 12.61
N GLY A 109 -1.05 3.43 13.33
CA GLY A 109 -1.59 2.16 13.79
C GLY A 109 -1.48 1.05 12.74
N ILE A 110 -0.74 1.27 11.65
CA ILE A 110 -0.33 0.17 10.78
C ILE A 110 0.79 -0.59 11.50
N TRP A 111 1.81 0.12 11.99
CA TRP A 111 3.01 -0.45 12.62
C TRP A 111 3.22 0.11 14.03
N LYS A 112 3.89 -0.63 14.93
CA LYS A 112 4.06 -0.18 16.33
C LYS A 112 4.74 1.18 16.50
N HIS A 113 5.59 1.57 15.54
CA HIS A 113 6.35 2.83 15.57
C HIS A 113 5.73 3.94 14.72
N TYR A 114 4.60 3.66 14.05
CA TYR A 114 3.92 4.59 13.17
C TYR A 114 2.43 4.63 13.48
#